data_AF-A0A7V0R087-F1
#
_entry.id   AF-A0A7V0R087-F1
#
_cell.length_a   1.000
_cell.length_b   1.000
_cell.length_c   1.000
_cell.angle_alpha   90.00
_cell.angle_beta   90.00
_cell.angle_gamma   90.00
#
_symmetry.space_group_name_H-M   'P 1'
#
loop_
_entity.id
_entity.type
_entity.pdbx_description
1 polymer ?
#
loop_
_entity_poly.entity_id
_entity_poly.type
_entity_poly.pdbx_seq_one_letter_code
_entity_poly.pdbx_strand_id
1 'polypeptide(L)'
;IGLNVPLFQSHGFGNIKYVKAAGAAAEGIIFPAGRLLVSDALPKSNRQRAVLLKYKKDYESKYHEAVSTFGGHAYDAFNILVKAIREVGPDREKVRDAIENMKDFVGTGGIFNFSPTDHNGLGMDSFDMLTVRNGRFVLLNK
;
A
#
# COMPACT_ATOMS: atom_id res chain seq x y z
N ILE A 1 17.29 -25.98 6.19
CA ILE A 1 18.72 -25.71 5.92
C ILE A 1 19.45 -24.94 7.04
N GLY A 2 18.80 -24.60 8.17
CA GLY A 2 19.51 -24.07 9.36
C GLY A 2 20.15 -22.69 9.20
N LEU A 3 19.76 -21.91 8.19
CA LEU A 3 20.28 -20.55 8.00
C LEU A 3 19.79 -19.64 9.14
N ASN A 4 20.74 -19.04 9.86
CA ASN A 4 20.49 -18.07 10.91
C ASN A 4 21.03 -16.69 10.48
N VAL A 5 20.42 -16.13 9.43
CA VAL A 5 20.78 -14.82 8.85
C VAL A 5 19.51 -14.00 8.60
N PRO A 6 19.59 -12.66 8.57
CA PRO A 6 18.44 -11.84 8.21
C PRO A 6 17.93 -12.17 6.81
N LEU A 7 16.61 -12.32 6.69
CA LEU A 7 15.95 -12.51 5.40
C LEU A 7 15.23 -11.23 4.99
N PHE A 8 15.59 -10.74 3.82
CA PHE A 8 14.92 -9.60 3.19
C PHE A 8 13.97 -10.09 2.11
N GLN A 9 12.78 -9.52 2.06
CA GLN A 9 11.81 -9.75 1.00
C GLN A 9 11.44 -8.43 0.31
N SER A 10 10.83 -8.52 -0.86
CA SER A 10 10.26 -7.36 -1.55
C SER A 10 8.88 -6.99 -0.98
N HIS A 11 8.32 -5.88 -1.43
CA HIS A 11 6.95 -5.47 -1.11
C HIS A 11 5.88 -6.49 -1.54
N GLY A 12 6.20 -7.42 -2.45
CA GLY A 12 5.35 -8.55 -2.81
C GLY A 12 5.06 -9.51 -1.65
N PHE A 13 5.81 -9.43 -0.55
CA PHE A 13 5.54 -10.18 0.69
C PHE A 13 4.33 -9.67 1.47
N GLY A 14 3.75 -8.52 1.07
CA GLY A 14 2.67 -7.80 1.76
C GLY A 14 1.28 -8.47 1.78
N ASN A 15 1.23 -9.80 1.96
CA ASN A 15 0.04 -10.59 2.22
C ASN A 15 0.29 -11.50 3.44
N ILE A 16 -0.54 -11.38 4.47
CA ILE A 16 -0.36 -12.11 5.74
C ILE A 16 -0.41 -13.64 5.56
N LYS A 17 -0.97 -14.15 4.46
CA LYS A 17 -0.95 -15.58 4.13
C LYS A 17 0.48 -16.13 3.98
N TYR A 18 1.46 -15.32 3.55
CA TYR A 18 2.87 -15.74 3.53
C TYR A 18 3.39 -16.05 4.93
N VAL A 19 3.13 -15.17 5.90
CA VAL A 19 3.53 -15.36 7.30
C VAL A 19 2.86 -16.60 7.89
N LYS A 20 1.56 -16.78 7.62
CA LYS A 20 0.82 -17.96 8.08
C LYS A 20 1.39 -19.26 7.51
N ALA A 21 1.78 -19.28 6.24
CA ALA A 21 2.34 -20.45 5.59
C ALA A 21 3.77 -20.76 6.08
N ALA A 22 4.60 -19.73 6.28
CA ALA A 22 5.97 -19.90 6.75
C ALA A 22 6.08 -20.17 8.27
N GLY A 23 5.05 -19.83 9.05
CA GLY A 23 5.02 -20.07 10.48
C GLY A 23 6.20 -19.39 11.19
N ALA A 24 6.89 -20.12 12.08
CA ALA A 24 8.02 -19.59 12.83
C ALA A 24 9.19 -19.10 11.95
N ALA A 25 9.31 -19.62 10.72
CA ALA A 25 10.36 -19.18 9.79
C ALA A 25 10.13 -17.77 9.22
N ALA A 26 8.93 -17.21 9.40
CA ALA A 26 8.64 -15.84 9.00
C ALA A 26 9.15 -14.78 9.98
N GLU A 27 9.36 -15.16 11.25
CA GLU A 27 9.74 -14.21 12.29
C GLU A 27 11.04 -13.50 11.94
N GLY A 28 11.03 -12.16 12.08
CA GLY A 28 12.20 -11.34 11.77
C GLY A 28 12.48 -11.11 10.29
N ILE A 29 11.66 -11.63 9.35
CA ILE A 29 11.75 -11.21 7.94
C ILE A 29 11.58 -9.69 7.85
N ILE A 30 12.42 -9.03 7.05
CA ILE A 30 12.41 -7.57 6.84
C ILE A 30 11.99 -7.27 5.41
N PHE A 31 11.10 -6.31 5.19
CA PHE A 31 10.64 -5.96 3.85
C PHE A 31 10.08 -4.54 3.79
N PRO A 32 10.24 -3.80 2.68
CA PRO A 32 9.53 -2.55 2.46
C PRO A 32 8.07 -2.84 2.12
N ALA A 33 7.13 -2.09 2.69
CA ALA A 33 5.72 -2.23 2.34
C ALA A 33 4.93 -0.94 2.52
N GLY A 34 3.82 -0.85 1.79
CA GLY A 34 2.88 0.26 1.92
C GLY A 34 2.21 0.23 3.30
N ARG A 35 1.82 1.41 3.78
CA ARG A 35 1.33 1.60 5.15
C ARG A 35 0.00 0.94 5.47
N LEU A 36 -0.70 0.40 4.47
CA LEU A 36 -1.96 -0.33 4.64
C LEU A 36 -1.86 -1.46 5.67
N LEU A 37 -0.74 -2.19 5.65
CA LEU A 37 -0.51 -3.36 6.51
C LEU A 37 -0.33 -2.99 8.00
N VAL A 38 -0.05 -1.72 8.29
CA VAL A 38 0.22 -1.17 9.63
C VAL A 38 -0.60 0.10 9.89
N SER A 39 -1.74 0.22 9.20
CA SER A 39 -2.57 1.44 9.20
C SER A 39 -3.03 1.89 10.60
N ASP A 40 -3.25 0.95 11.52
CA ASP A 40 -3.62 1.22 12.90
C ASP A 40 -2.50 1.87 13.73
N ALA A 41 -1.23 1.66 13.35
CA ALA A 41 -0.07 2.21 14.04
C ALA A 41 0.28 3.64 13.59
N LEU A 42 -0.38 4.16 12.55
CA LEU A 42 -0.08 5.48 12.02
C LEU A 42 -0.61 6.60 12.94
N PRO A 43 0.14 7.71 13.08
CA PRO A 43 -0.32 8.87 13.82
C PRO A 43 -1.54 9.50 13.15
N LYS A 44 -2.43 10.14 13.94
CA LYS A 44 -3.64 10.79 13.43
C LYS A 44 -3.36 11.88 12.39
N SER A 45 -2.18 12.50 12.42
CA SER A 45 -1.72 13.51 11.47
C SER A 45 -1.28 12.93 10.11
N ASN A 46 -1.11 11.62 9.98
CA ASN A 46 -0.73 11.02 8.70
C ASN A 46 -1.88 11.16 7.68
N ARG A 47 -1.61 11.81 6.54
CA ARG A 47 -2.59 12.09 5.48
C ARG A 47 -3.27 10.83 4.94
N GLN A 48 -2.55 9.70 4.87
CA GLN A 48 -3.09 8.45 4.34
C GLN A 48 -3.99 7.70 5.36
N ARG A 49 -3.89 8.00 6.65
CA ARG A 49 -4.54 7.19 7.70
C ARG A 49 -6.05 7.01 7.47
N ALA A 50 -6.74 8.07 7.06
CA ALA A 50 -8.19 8.01 6.83
C ALA A 50 -8.56 7.05 5.68
N VAL A 51 -7.89 7.16 4.53
CA VAL A 51 -8.16 6.27 3.37
C VAL A 51 -7.78 4.82 3.67
N LEU A 52 -6.68 4.60 4.40
CA LEU A 52 -6.22 3.27 4.77
C LEU A 52 -7.19 2.56 5.72
N LEU A 53 -7.63 3.23 6.79
CA LEU A 53 -8.58 2.65 7.74
C LEU A 53 -9.94 2.41 7.09
N LYS A 54 -10.37 3.30 6.20
CA LYS A 54 -11.60 3.11 5.43
C LYS A 54 -11.51 1.87 4.53
N TYR A 55 -10.48 1.80 3.69
CA TYR A 55 -10.29 0.66 2.78
C TYR A 55 -10.18 -0.66 3.56
N LYS A 56 -9.39 -0.68 4.64
CA LYS A 56 -9.27 -1.84 5.53
C LYS A 56 -10.61 -2.29 6.07
N LYS A 57 -11.38 -1.38 6.67
CA LYS A 57 -12.70 -1.68 7.21
C LYS A 57 -13.65 -2.23 6.15
N ASP A 58 -13.73 -1.57 5.00
CA ASP A 58 -14.66 -1.95 3.92
C ASP A 58 -14.32 -3.34 3.36
N TYR A 59 -13.03 -3.60 3.13
CA TYR A 59 -12.56 -4.89 2.62
C TYR A 59 -12.79 -6.02 3.64
N GLU A 60 -12.32 -5.85 4.87
CA GLU A 60 -12.39 -6.88 5.91
C GLU A 60 -13.84 -7.20 6.32
N SER A 61 -14.72 -6.19 6.32
CA SER A 61 -16.15 -6.39 6.61
C SER A 61 -16.87 -7.15 5.50
N LYS A 62 -16.50 -6.92 4.25
CA LYS A 62 -17.16 -7.53 3.08
C LYS A 62 -16.66 -8.93 2.79
N TYR A 63 -15.35 -9.14 2.88
CA TYR A 63 -14.70 -10.38 2.45
C TYR A 63 -14.31 -11.29 3.61
N HIS A 64 -14.41 -10.81 4.86
CA HIS A 64 -14.03 -11.57 6.06
C HIS A 64 -12.57 -12.09 6.00
N GLU A 65 -11.71 -11.35 5.30
CA GLU A 65 -10.29 -11.62 5.13
C GLU A 65 -9.50 -10.34 5.41
N ALA A 66 -8.35 -10.47 6.08
CA ALA A 66 -7.42 -9.37 6.30
C ALA A 66 -6.96 -8.74 4.98
N VAL A 67 -6.78 -7.42 4.97
CA VAL A 67 -6.22 -6.73 3.80
C VAL A 67 -4.82 -7.22 3.45
N SER A 68 -4.49 -7.15 2.17
CA SER A 68 -3.13 -7.20 1.64
C SER A 68 -2.84 -5.94 0.83
N THR A 69 -1.57 -5.68 0.54
CA THR A 69 -1.17 -4.54 -0.31
C THR A 69 -1.84 -4.59 -1.68
N PHE A 70 -2.09 -5.80 -2.20
CA PHE A 70 -2.53 -6.02 -3.58
C PHE A 70 -3.89 -5.42 -3.90
N GLY A 71 -4.86 -5.54 -3.00
CA GLY A 71 -6.18 -4.95 -3.22
C GLY A 71 -6.15 -3.41 -3.22
N GLY A 72 -5.22 -2.81 -2.46
CA GLY A 72 -5.00 -1.37 -2.45
C GLY A 72 -4.56 -0.82 -3.81
N HIS A 73 -3.75 -1.57 -4.56
CA HIS A 73 -3.32 -1.15 -5.90
C HIS A 73 -4.48 -0.97 -6.88
N ALA A 74 -5.40 -1.93 -6.91
CA ALA A 74 -6.60 -1.84 -7.75
C ALA A 74 -7.54 -0.70 -7.28
N TYR A 75 -7.67 -0.53 -5.97
CA TYR A 75 -8.45 0.55 -5.38
C TYR A 75 -7.92 1.93 -5.79
N ASP A 76 -6.61 2.15 -5.69
CA ASP A 76 -5.99 3.41 -6.07
C ASP A 76 -6.12 3.67 -7.57
N ALA A 77 -5.79 2.69 -8.41
CA ALA A 77 -5.90 2.83 -9.87
C ALA A 77 -7.32 3.21 -10.30
N PHE A 78 -8.35 2.58 -9.73
CA PHE A 78 -9.74 2.90 -10.03
C PHE A 78 -10.12 4.32 -9.58
N ASN A 79 -9.71 4.73 -8.37
CA ASN A 79 -10.05 6.07 -7.87
C ASN A 79 -9.30 7.19 -8.61
N ILE A 80 -8.06 6.95 -9.06
CA ILE A 80 -7.32 7.86 -9.94
C ILE A 80 -8.10 8.06 -11.25
N LEU A 81 -8.51 6.95 -11.89
CA LEU A 81 -9.30 7.00 -13.12
C LEU A 81 -10.63 7.74 -12.92
N VAL A 82 -11.37 7.42 -11.86
CA VAL A 82 -12.65 8.07 -11.53
C VAL A 82 -12.46 9.56 -11.31
N LYS A 83 -11.40 9.98 -10.60
CA LYS A 83 -11.11 11.41 -10.41
C LYS A 83 -10.88 12.11 -11.74
N ALA A 84 -10.05 11.54 -12.62
CA ALA A 84 -9.77 12.12 -13.92
C ALA A 84 -11.03 12.23 -14.79
N ILE A 85 -11.84 11.16 -14.88
CA ILE A 85 -13.10 11.17 -15.63
C ILE A 85 -14.09 12.22 -15.10
N ARG A 86 -14.17 12.40 -13.78
CA ARG A 86 -15.02 13.44 -13.18
C ARG A 86 -14.59 14.86 -13.55
N GLU A 87 -13.32 15.05 -13.85
CA GLU A 87 -12.73 16.35 -14.16
C GLU A 87 -12.91 16.71 -15.64
N VAL A 88 -12.72 15.74 -16.55
CA VAL A 88 -12.64 16.01 -18.00
C VAL A 88 -13.66 15.26 -18.86
N GLY A 89 -14.50 14.43 -18.23
CA GLY A 89 -15.43 13.53 -18.92
C GLY A 89 -14.76 12.23 -19.41
N PRO A 90 -15.52 11.32 -20.05
CA PRO A 90 -15.05 10.01 -20.49
C PRO A 90 -14.30 10.08 -21.83
N ASP A 91 -13.41 11.07 -21.99
CA ASP A 91 -12.54 11.22 -23.16
C ASP A 91 -11.15 10.65 -22.87
N ARG A 92 -10.68 9.70 -23.69
CA ARG A 92 -9.44 8.96 -23.43
C ARG A 92 -8.22 9.87 -23.29
N GLU A 93 -8.04 10.81 -24.21
CA GLU A 93 -6.83 11.65 -24.23
C GLU A 93 -6.87 12.67 -23.10
N LYS A 94 -8.03 13.30 -22.87
CA LYS A 94 -8.18 14.22 -21.74
C LYS A 94 -8.03 13.53 -20.39
N VAL A 95 -8.50 12.28 -20.25
CA VAL A 95 -8.33 11.48 -19.02
C VAL A 95 -6.85 11.16 -18.81
N ARG A 96 -6.12 10.77 -19.86
CA ARG A 96 -4.67 10.55 -19.77
C ARG A 96 -3.97 11.83 -19.29
N ASP A 97 -4.26 12.97 -19.91
CA ASP A 97 -3.69 14.27 -19.54
C ASP A 97 -4.02 14.66 -18.10
N ALA A 98 -5.27 14.44 -17.66
CA ALA A 98 -5.69 14.72 -16.29
C ALA A 98 -4.97 13.84 -15.26
N ILE A 99 -4.74 12.56 -15.56
CA ILE A 99 -3.95 11.67 -14.70
C ILE A 99 -2.49 12.12 -14.66
N GLU A 100 -1.89 12.42 -15.81
CA GLU A 100 -0.48 12.84 -15.92
C GLU A 100 -0.18 14.13 -15.14
N ASN A 101 -1.17 15.00 -14.95
CA ASN A 101 -1.06 16.24 -14.18
C ASN A 101 -1.62 16.15 -12.75
N MET A 102 -2.06 14.97 -12.30
CA MET A 102 -2.67 14.80 -10.99
C MET A 102 -1.62 14.85 -9.86
N LYS A 103 -1.84 15.76 -8.91
CA LYS A 103 -1.00 15.99 -7.72
C LYS A 103 -1.77 15.75 -6.44
N ASP A 104 -1.04 15.45 -5.37
CA ASP A 104 -1.57 15.30 -4.00
C ASP A 104 -2.73 14.28 -3.85
N PHE A 105 -2.79 13.27 -4.74
CA PHE A 105 -3.82 12.25 -4.64
C PHE A 105 -3.49 11.26 -3.52
N VAL A 106 -4.24 11.34 -2.42
CA VAL A 106 -4.02 10.50 -1.23
C VAL A 106 -4.64 9.11 -1.45
N GLY A 107 -3.80 8.12 -1.78
CA GLY A 107 -4.18 6.72 -1.96
C GLY A 107 -3.67 5.79 -0.86
N THR A 108 -3.94 4.50 -1.03
CA THR A 108 -3.48 3.44 -0.13
C THR A 108 -1.99 3.13 -0.28
N GLY A 109 -1.46 3.22 -1.51
CA GLY A 109 -0.06 2.99 -1.83
C GLY A 109 0.85 4.16 -1.48
N GLY A 110 0.33 5.38 -1.38
CA GLY A 110 1.10 6.60 -1.14
C GLY A 110 0.29 7.85 -1.44
N ILE A 111 0.98 8.99 -1.55
CA ILE A 111 0.41 10.23 -2.06
C ILE A 111 0.95 10.44 -3.47
N PHE A 112 0.09 10.26 -4.47
CA PHE A 112 0.48 10.26 -5.87
C PHE A 112 0.65 11.67 -6.42
N ASN A 113 1.77 11.88 -7.12
CA ASN A 113 2.17 13.12 -7.75
C ASN A 113 2.74 12.85 -9.15
N PHE A 114 1.85 12.59 -10.12
CA PHE A 114 2.23 12.25 -11.49
C PHE A 114 2.82 13.44 -12.24
N SER A 115 3.65 13.18 -13.24
CA SER A 115 4.16 14.21 -14.16
C SER A 115 4.44 13.59 -15.53
N PRO A 116 4.68 14.40 -16.58
CA PRO A 116 5.08 13.89 -17.89
C PRO A 116 6.34 13.01 -17.88
N THR A 117 7.20 13.14 -16.86
CA THR A 117 8.43 12.35 -16.71
C THR A 117 8.37 11.31 -15.60
N ASP A 118 7.24 11.21 -14.87
CA ASP A 118 7.03 10.23 -13.81
C ASP A 118 5.56 9.79 -13.75
N HIS A 119 5.29 8.62 -14.33
CA HIS A 119 3.97 7.99 -14.32
C HIS A 119 3.76 7.02 -13.14
N ASN A 120 4.75 6.88 -12.25
CA ASN A 120 4.56 6.19 -10.97
C ASN A 120 3.96 7.15 -9.95
N GLY A 121 4.54 8.35 -9.83
CA GLY A 121 4.06 9.41 -8.96
C GLY A 121 4.24 9.14 -7.46
N LEU A 122 4.95 8.09 -7.06
CA LEU A 122 5.25 7.77 -5.66
C LEU A 122 6.75 7.91 -5.38
N GLY A 123 7.07 8.49 -4.23
CA GLY A 123 8.44 8.60 -3.72
C GLY A 123 8.82 7.50 -2.73
N MET A 124 10.08 7.54 -2.27
CA MET A 124 10.60 6.63 -1.23
C MET A 124 9.82 6.73 0.09
N ASP A 125 9.18 7.86 0.33
CA ASP A 125 8.30 8.09 1.47
C ASP A 125 6.99 7.32 1.39
N SER A 126 6.68 6.62 0.30
CA SER A 126 5.47 5.79 0.15
C SER A 126 5.58 4.43 0.83
N PHE A 127 6.80 4.03 1.20
CA PHE A 127 7.07 2.80 1.94
C PHE A 127 7.56 3.08 3.35
N ASP A 128 7.27 2.14 4.24
CA ASP A 128 7.97 1.96 5.51
C ASP A 128 8.66 0.59 5.51
N MET A 129 9.69 0.43 6.34
CA MET A 129 10.28 -0.89 6.59
C MET A 129 9.44 -1.61 7.64
N LEU A 130 9.04 -2.85 7.33
CA LEU A 130 8.26 -3.70 8.20
C LEU A 130 9.03 -4.97 8.57
N THR A 131 8.61 -5.59 9.66
CA THR A 131 9.04 -6.92 10.06
C THR A 131 7.88 -7.79 10.53
N VAL A 132 8.13 -9.09 10.68
CA VAL A 132 7.19 -10.03 11.29
C VAL A 132 7.54 -10.19 12.76
N ARG A 133 6.56 -9.93 13.64
CA ARG A 133 6.68 -10.16 15.08
C ARG A 133 5.40 -10.84 15.59
N ASN A 134 5.54 -12.01 16.18
CA ASN A 134 4.44 -12.81 16.71
C ASN A 134 3.34 -13.06 15.65
N GLY A 135 3.76 -13.49 14.46
CA GLY A 135 2.90 -13.80 13.32
C GLY A 135 2.19 -12.60 12.69
N ARG A 136 2.61 -11.36 13.03
CA ARG A 136 1.97 -10.12 12.55
C ARG A 136 2.99 -9.20 11.91
N PHE A 137 2.55 -8.48 10.89
CA PHE A 137 3.31 -7.35 10.35
C PHE A 137 3.31 -6.19 11.34
N VAL A 138 4.49 -5.65 11.60
CA VAL A 138 4.72 -4.47 12.44
C VAL A 138 5.75 -3.57 11.77
N LEU A 139 5.76 -2.28 12.13
CA LEU A 139 6.84 -1.39 11.73
C LEU A 139 8.17 -1.92 12.27
N LEU A 140 9.22 -1.88 11.42
CA LEU A 140 10.58 -2.12 11.86
C LEU A 140 11.02 -0.92 12.71
N ASN A 141 10.90 -1.06 14.03
CA ASN A 141 11.47 -0.07 14.95
C ASN A 141 12.99 -0.05 14.77
N LYS A 142 13.57 1.15 14.71
CA LYS A 142 15.02 1.35 14.83
C LYS A 142 15.50 0.97 16.22
#